data_AF-A0A843F7F2-F1
#
_entry.id   AF-A0A843F7F2-F1
#
_cell.length_a   1.000
_cell.length_b   1.000
_cell.length_c   1.000
_cell.angle_alpha   90.00
_cell.angle_beta   90.00
_cell.angle_gamma   90.00
#
_symmetry.space_group_name_H-M   'P 1'
#
loop_
_entity.id
_entity.type
_entity.pdbx_description
1 polymer ?
#
loop_
_entity_poly.entity_id
_entity_poly.type
_entity_poly.pdbx_seq_one_letter_code
_entity_poly.pdbx_strand_id
1 'polypeptide(L)'
;MASYINHPLLKKDAIESRLYQQILAGDVLKKGNTMVVAPTALGKTIVAILVAADRLNKVKNSKVLVLAPSKPLAIQHEESFKEFITLPCTSITGAVKTDERVKR
;
A
#
# COMPACT_ATOMS: atom_id res chain seq x y z
N MET A 1 0.70 -24.48 9.36
CA MET A 1 1.75 -23.43 9.17
C MET A 1 1.12 -22.30 8.39
N ALA A 2 1.29 -21.05 8.83
CA ALA A 2 0.85 -19.90 8.04
C ALA A 2 1.67 -19.85 6.74
N SER A 3 1.00 -19.59 5.61
CA SER A 3 1.69 -19.30 4.35
C SER A 3 1.75 -17.78 4.16
N TYR A 4 2.81 -17.28 3.55
CA TYR A 4 3.03 -15.85 3.34
C TYR A 4 3.03 -15.52 1.85
N ILE A 5 2.60 -14.31 1.51
CA ILE A 5 2.63 -13.82 0.13
C ILE A 5 4.08 -13.50 -0.24
N ASN A 6 4.56 -14.09 -1.34
CA ASN A 6 5.88 -13.80 -1.88
C ASN A 6 5.79 -12.88 -3.11
N HIS A 7 6.46 -11.73 -3.06
CA HIS A 7 6.50 -10.77 -4.16
C HIS A 7 7.79 -9.93 -4.08
N PRO A 8 8.46 -9.58 -5.20
CA PRO A 8 9.78 -8.92 -5.19
C PRO A 8 9.85 -7.58 -4.43
N LEU A 9 8.72 -6.89 -4.31
CA LEU A 9 8.62 -5.60 -3.62
C LEU A 9 8.01 -5.69 -2.21
N LEU A 10 7.66 -6.89 -1.75
CA LEU A 10 7.20 -7.11 -0.39
C LEU A 10 8.35 -7.63 0.46
N LYS A 11 8.36 -7.27 1.74
CA LYS A 11 9.28 -7.89 2.69
C LYS A 11 8.91 -9.35 2.89
N LYS A 12 9.93 -10.18 3.08
CA LYS A 12 9.78 -11.62 3.28
C LYS A 12 8.94 -11.89 4.54
N ASP A 13 8.03 -12.86 4.45
CA ASP A 13 7.19 -13.33 5.55
C ASP A 13 6.37 -12.23 6.26
N ALA A 14 6.13 -11.10 5.58
CA ALA A 14 5.48 -9.93 6.19
C ALA A 14 3.95 -9.97 6.08
N ILE A 15 3.38 -10.55 5.02
CA ILE A 15 1.93 -10.61 4.81
C ILE A 15 1.48 -12.07 4.79
N GLU A 16 0.69 -12.46 5.79
CA GLU A 16 0.00 -13.75 5.83
C GLU A 16 -0.95 -13.88 4.62
N SER A 17 -0.91 -15.04 3.97
CA SER A 17 -1.70 -15.37 2.80
C SER A 17 -3.18 -15.51 3.16
N ARG A 18 -3.97 -14.49 2.82
CA ARG A 18 -5.43 -14.52 2.92
C ARG A 18 -6.04 -14.46 1.53
N LEU A 19 -6.76 -15.52 1.16
CA LEU A 19 -7.28 -15.69 -0.20
C LEU A 19 -8.17 -14.52 -0.64
N TYR A 20 -9.05 -14.04 0.24
CA TYR A 20 -9.96 -12.94 -0.10
C TYR A 20 -9.22 -11.63 -0.42
N GLN A 21 -8.09 -11.35 0.23
CA GLN A 21 -7.27 -10.15 -0.04
C GLN A 21 -6.61 -10.26 -1.41
N GLN A 22 -6.12 -11.45 -1.76
CA GLN A 22 -5.49 -11.73 -3.04
C GLN A 22 -6.50 -11.66 -4.19
N ILE A 23 -7.71 -12.20 -4.01
CA ILE A 23 -8.79 -12.10 -4.99
C ILE A 23 -9.16 -10.63 -5.21
N LEU A 24 -9.39 -9.86 -4.14
CA LEU A 24 -9.72 -8.44 -4.24
C LEU A 24 -8.61 -7.63 -4.95
N ALA A 25 -7.35 -7.85 -4.58
CA ALA A 25 -6.22 -7.18 -5.23
C ALA A 25 -6.12 -7.56 -6.72
N GLY A 26 -6.26 -8.85 -7.04
CA GLY A 26 -6.26 -9.34 -8.41
C GLY A 26 -7.38 -8.76 -9.27
N ASP A 27 -8.58 -8.62 -8.71
CA ASP A 27 -9.72 -8.00 -9.41
C ASP A 27 -9.48 -6.52 -9.71
N VAL A 28 -8.93 -5.77 -8.74
CA VAL A 28 -8.56 -4.36 -8.94
C VAL A 28 -7.51 -4.24 -10.05
N LEU A 29 -6.48 -5.09 -10.04
CA LEU A 29 -5.40 -5.07 -11.04
C LEU A 29 -5.90 -5.41 -12.46
N LYS A 30 -6.91 -6.26 -12.58
CA LYS A 30 -7.52 -6.65 -13.87
C LYS A 30 -8.49 -5.59 -14.40
N LYS A 31 -9.36 -5.05 -13.53
CA LYS A 31 -10.44 -4.13 -13.92
C LYS A 31 -9.97 -2.68 -14.04
N GLY A 32 -8.88 -2.31 -13.37
CA GLY A 32 -8.40 -0.94 -13.31
C GLY A 32 -9.15 -0.13 -12.25
N ASN A 33 -9.75 0.99 -12.65
CA ASN A 33 -10.43 1.91 -11.72
C ASN A 33 -11.53 1.19 -10.93
N THR A 34 -11.34 1.05 -9.62
CA THR A 34 -12.20 0.22 -8.76
C THR A 34 -12.44 0.90 -7.42
N MET A 35 -13.68 0.89 -6.94
CA MET A 35 -14.04 1.27 -5.57
C MET A 35 -14.27 0.01 -4.73
N VAL A 36 -13.42 -0.21 -3.73
CA VAL A 36 -13.54 -1.36 -2.82
C VAL A 36 -14.32 -0.95 -1.57
N VAL A 37 -15.54 -1.49 -1.42
CA VAL A 37 -16.37 -1.30 -0.22
C VAL A 37 -16.31 -2.57 0.63
N ALA A 38 -15.69 -2.48 1.80
CA ALA A 38 -15.56 -3.59 2.73
C ALA A 38 -15.56 -3.09 4.19
N PRO A 39 -16.02 -3.91 5.16
CA PRO A 39 -15.94 -3.61 6.60
C PRO A 39 -14.56 -3.18 7.08
N THR A 40 -14.51 -2.45 8.19
CA THR A 40 -13.25 -2.17 8.92
C THR A 40 -12.61 -3.47 9.41
N ALA A 41 -11.31 -3.44 9.71
CA ALA A 41 -10.50 -4.61 10.10
C ALA A 41 -10.36 -5.75 9.07
N LEU A 42 -11.03 -5.70 7.92
CA LEU A 42 -10.92 -6.73 6.88
C LEU A 42 -9.55 -6.70 6.13
N GLY A 43 -8.73 -5.68 6.38
CA GLY A 43 -7.40 -5.55 5.78
C GLY A 43 -7.37 -4.80 4.44
N LYS A 44 -8.21 -3.77 4.28
CA LYS A 44 -8.21 -2.90 3.09
C LYS A 44 -6.83 -2.31 2.79
N THR A 45 -6.07 -1.96 3.83
CA THR A 45 -4.69 -1.47 3.69
C THR A 45 -3.78 -2.51 3.04
N ILE A 46 -3.90 -3.79 3.43
CA ILE A 46 -3.13 -4.88 2.81
C ILE A 46 -3.50 -5.03 1.34
N VAL A 47 -4.80 -4.97 1.00
CA VAL A 47 -5.24 -4.99 -0.40
C VAL A 47 -4.60 -3.84 -1.20
N ALA A 48 -4.59 -2.63 -0.65
CA ALA A 48 -3.94 -1.47 -1.29
C ALA A 48 -2.44 -1.68 -1.49
N ILE A 49 -1.74 -2.27 -0.50
CA ILE A 49 -0.31 -2.58 -0.58
C ILE A 49 -0.04 -3.65 -1.65
N LEU A 50 -0.85 -4.71 -1.73
CA LEU A 50 -0.71 -5.74 -2.76
C LEU A 50 -0.88 -5.16 -4.17
N VAL A 51 -1.90 -4.30 -4.36
CA VAL A 51 -2.13 -3.59 -5.62
C VAL A 51 -0.95 -2.67 -5.95
N ALA A 52 -0.49 -1.88 -4.98
CA ALA A 52 0.63 -0.96 -5.16
C ALA A 52 1.93 -1.70 -5.53
N ALA A 53 2.26 -2.78 -4.83
CA ALA A 53 3.44 -3.58 -5.08
C ALA A 53 3.42 -4.19 -6.49
N ASP A 54 2.30 -4.78 -6.92
CA ASP A 54 2.19 -5.35 -8.27
C ASP A 54 2.29 -4.26 -9.35
N ARG A 55 1.64 -3.10 -9.16
CA ARG A 55 1.69 -1.99 -10.13
C ARG A 55 3.09 -1.39 -10.26
N LEU A 56 3.78 -1.15 -9.14
CA LEU A 56 5.15 -0.63 -9.14
C LEU A 56 6.14 -1.62 -9.74
N ASN A 57 5.90 -2.93 -9.55
CA ASN A 57 6.75 -3.96 -10.16
C ASN A 57 6.55 -4.04 -11.69
N LYS A 58 5.31 -3.92 -12.17
CA LYS A 58 5.00 -4.00 -13.61
C LYS A 58 5.33 -2.71 -14.37
N VAL A 59 5.02 -1.55 -13.79
CA VAL A 59 5.27 -0.25 -14.40
C VAL A 59 6.50 0.38 -13.74
N LYS A 60 7.67 0.12 -14.32
CA LYS A 60 8.95 0.64 -13.81
C LYS A 60 8.95 2.17 -13.80
N ASN A 61 9.64 2.76 -12.82
CA ASN A 61 9.74 4.21 -12.61
C ASN A 61 8.39 4.93 -12.39
N SER A 62 7.34 4.21 -12.00
CA SER A 62 6.06 4.81 -11.60
C SER A 62 6.02 5.13 -10.10
N LYS A 63 4.97 5.85 -9.68
CA LYS A 63 4.73 6.25 -8.28
C LYS A 63 3.30 5.92 -7.88
N VAL A 64 3.10 5.70 -6.58
CA VAL A 64 1.78 5.54 -5.97
C VAL A 64 1.53 6.71 -5.03
N LEU A 65 0.35 7.33 -5.13
CA LEU A 65 -0.12 8.36 -4.20
C LEU A 65 -1.24 7.77 -3.35
N VAL A 66 -1.05 7.78 -2.02
CA VAL A 66 -2.08 7.40 -1.05
C VAL A 66 -2.61 8.68 -0.41
N LEU A 67 -3.93 8.85 -0.45
CA LEU A 67 -4.62 9.99 0.16
C LEU A 67 -5.32 9.55 1.44
N ALA A 68 -5.28 10.40 2.46
CA ALA A 68 -5.96 10.20 3.73
C ALA A 68 -6.65 11.49 4.17
N PRO A 69 -7.78 11.41 4.89
CA PRO A 69 -8.56 12.60 5.26
C PRO A 69 -7.95 13.37 6.45
N SER A 70 -6.96 12.82 7.14
CA SER A 70 -6.32 13.45 8.30
C SER A 70 -4.84 13.14 8.38
N LYS A 71 -4.08 14.00 9.08
CA LYS A 71 -2.65 13.81 9.34
C LYS A 71 -2.34 12.46 10.03
N PRO A 72 -3.05 12.05 11.10
CA PRO A 72 -2.78 10.76 11.74
C PRO A 72 -2.95 9.57 10.78
N LEU A 73 -3.98 9.59 9.93
CA LEU A 73 -4.22 8.52 8.98
C LEU A 73 -3.17 8.46 7.86
N ALA A 74 -2.69 9.62 7.40
CA ALA A 74 -1.60 9.68 6.42
C ALA A 74 -0.31 9.04 6.98
N ILE A 75 0.03 9.36 8.23
CA ILE A 75 1.20 8.79 8.93
C ILE A 75 1.00 7.29 9.14
N GLN A 76 -0.18 6.87 9.59
CA GLN A 76 -0.50 5.45 9.78
C GLN A 76 -0.37 4.64 8.47
N HIS A 77 -0.80 5.20 7.33
CA HIS A 77 -0.60 4.58 6.04
C HIS A 77 0.89 4.50 5.66
N GLU A 78 1.67 5.55 5.87
CA GLU A 78 3.12 5.51 5.66
C GLU A 78 3.79 4.40 6.48
N GLU A 79 3.47 4.30 7.77
CA GLU A 79 3.97 3.25 8.67
C GLU A 79 3.58 1.86 8.17
N SER A 80 2.31 1.66 7.82
CA SER A 80 1.83 0.40 7.26
C SER A 80 2.58 0.03 5.98
N PHE A 81 2.72 0.96 5.03
CA PHE A 81 3.45 0.69 3.79
C PHE A 81 4.92 0.34 4.08
N LYS A 82 5.59 1.10 4.94
CA LYS A 82 6.97 0.83 5.36
C LYS A 82 7.13 -0.51 6.05
N GLU A 83 6.10 -1.01 6.74
CA GLU A 83 6.11 -2.33 7.37
C GLU A 83 6.23 -3.44 6.31
N PHE A 84 5.45 -3.36 5.23
CA PHE A 84 5.28 -4.47 4.28
C PHE A 84 6.05 -4.34 2.96
N ILE A 85 6.37 -3.13 2.48
CA ILE A 85 7.04 -2.91 1.19
C ILE A 85 8.55 -2.67 1.38
N THR A 86 9.35 -3.02 0.37
CA THR A 86 10.81 -2.77 0.35
C THR A 86 11.19 -1.41 -0.21
N LEU A 87 10.24 -0.72 -0.86
CA LEU A 87 10.45 0.57 -1.50
C LEU A 87 10.33 1.74 -0.50
N PRO A 88 11.02 2.87 -0.75
CA PRO A 88 10.88 4.05 0.08
C PRO A 88 9.46 4.60 0.03
N CYS A 89 8.95 5.00 1.20
CA CYS A 89 7.63 5.59 1.38
C CYS A 89 7.76 6.83 2.28
N THR A 90 7.01 7.87 1.98
CA THR A 90 7.03 9.15 2.71
C THR A 90 5.63 9.74 2.74
N SER A 91 5.25 10.41 3.83
CA SER A 91 4.02 11.20 3.89
C SER A 91 4.31 12.70 3.86
N ILE A 92 3.41 13.43 3.20
CA ILE A 92 3.39 14.88 3.18
C ILE A 92 2.09 15.32 3.84
N THR A 93 2.19 16.20 4.83
CA THR A 93 1.03 16.74 5.56
C THR A 93 1.13 18.25 5.68
N GLY A 94 0.05 18.92 6.08
CA GLY A 94 0.05 20.38 6.30
C GLY A 94 1.05 20.86 7.36
N ALA A 95 1.58 19.96 8.19
CA ALA A 95 2.61 20.29 9.17
C ALA A 95 4.03 20.39 8.57
N VAL A 96 4.25 19.92 7.34
CA VAL A 96 5.54 19.99 6.66
C VAL A 96 5.59 21.26 5.82
N LYS A 97 6.53 22.15 6.12
CA LYS A 97 6.75 23.39 5.37
C LYS A 97 7.10 23.08 3.92
N THR A 98 6.73 23.97 3.00
CA THR A 98 6.85 23.75 1.56
C THR A 98 8.29 23.47 1.12
N ASP A 99 9.26 24.20 1.68
CA ASP A 99 10.69 24.07 1.43
C ASP A 99 11.29 22.76 2.00
N GLU A 100 10.71 22.23 3.07
CA GLU A 100 11.13 20.95 3.67
C GLU A 100 10.61 19.73 2.89
N ARG A 101 9.54 19.87 2.10
CA ARG A 101 8.94 18.75 1.33
C ARG A 101 9.86 18.16 0.28
N VAL A 102 10.80 18.94 -0.25
CA VAL A 102 11.76 18.48 -1.26
C VAL A 102 12.77 17.48 -0.68
N LYS A 103 12.98 17.50 0.64
CA LYS A 103 13.94 16.65 1.35
C LYS A 103 13.33 15.31 1.81
N ARG A 104 12.03 15.10 1.56
CA ARG A 104 11.23 13.96 2.00
C ARG A 104 11.04 12.94 0.88
#